data_AF-I7MJ46-F1
#
_entry.id   AF-I7MJ46-F1
#
_cell.length_a   1.000
_cell.length_b   1.000
_cell.length_c   1.000
_cell.angle_alpha   90.00
_cell.angle_beta   90.00
_cell.angle_gamma   90.00
#
_symmetry.space_group_name_H-M   'P 1'
#
loop_
_entity.id
_entity.type
_entity.pdbx_description
1 polymer ?
#
loop_
_entity_poly.entity_id
_entity_poly.type
_entity_poly.pdbx_seq_one_letter_code
_entity_poly.pdbx_strand_id
1 'polypeptide(L)'
;MAMGPMHMYVYFDETCAFVFKQFKTVVGDYGYFVLGCFCCLLYGIFHMLIPFLKDLYLKKKLKNSNQKYSRCPIDVKIILTIYYFAYTLSNFMLMMIMMTMNGWVLIATALGLTIGYFIFTFDKTLYELKGNHELCHS
;
A
#
# COMPACT_ATOMS: atom_id res chain seq x y z
N MET A 1 33.60 19.09 14.36
CA MET A 1 33.53 18.65 12.94
C MET A 1 32.10 18.81 12.49
N ALA A 2 31.79 19.88 11.75
CA ALA A 2 30.46 20.07 11.17
C ALA A 2 30.35 19.17 9.94
N MET A 3 29.48 18.15 10.00
CA MET A 3 29.10 17.38 8.81
C MET A 3 28.31 18.33 7.91
N GLY A 4 28.86 18.64 6.73
CA GLY A 4 28.16 19.42 5.72
C GLY A 4 26.86 18.74 5.30
N PRO A 5 25.85 19.50 4.83
CA PRO A 5 24.58 18.93 4.41
C PRO A 5 24.81 17.92 3.27
N MET A 6 24.42 16.66 3.50
CA MET A 6 24.40 15.64 2.45
C MET A 6 23.23 15.93 1.52
N HIS A 7 23.51 16.56 0.39
CA HIS A 7 22.54 16.73 -0.69
C HIS A 7 22.49 15.43 -1.50
N MET A 8 21.32 14.79 -1.47
CA MET A 8 21.03 13.63 -2.32
C MET A 8 20.12 14.10 -3.46
N TYR A 9 20.55 13.90 -4.70
CA TYR A 9 19.81 14.32 -5.88
C TYR A 9 19.00 13.16 -6.45
N VAL A 10 17.78 13.45 -6.88
CA VAL A 10 16.97 12.52 -7.66
C VAL A 10 17.55 12.45 -9.07
N TYR A 11 17.82 11.24 -9.56
CA TYR A 11 18.32 11.03 -10.91
C TYR A 11 17.22 10.46 -11.81
N PHE A 12 17.24 10.88 -13.07
CA PHE A 12 16.32 10.42 -14.12
C PHE A 12 17.15 9.61 -15.11
N ASP A 13 17.50 8.40 -14.71
CA ASP A 13 18.30 7.47 -15.51
C ASP A 13 17.59 6.12 -15.61
N GLU A 14 17.96 5.34 -16.62
CA GLU A 14 17.42 4.02 -16.94
C GLU A 14 18.13 2.91 -16.15
N THR A 15 19.33 3.22 -15.63
CA THR A 15 20.12 2.30 -14.82
C THR A 15 19.63 2.30 -13.39
N CYS A 16 18.96 1.22 -12.98
CA CYS A 16 18.46 1.09 -11.62
C CYS A 16 18.59 -0.32 -11.07
N ALA A 17 19.08 -0.38 -9.84
CA ALA A 17 18.85 -1.52 -8.97
C ALA A 17 17.51 -1.26 -8.25
N PHE A 18 16.50 -2.08 -8.55
CA PHE A 18 15.26 -2.09 -7.78
C PHE A 18 15.53 -2.72 -6.38
N VAL A 19 14.62 -3.55 -5.88
CA VAL A 19 14.67 -4.09 -4.51
C VAL A 19 15.72 -5.20 -4.34
N PHE A 20 15.94 -6.02 -5.37
CA PHE A 20 16.93 -7.10 -5.31
C PHE A 20 18.06 -6.85 -6.29
N LYS A 21 19.28 -7.25 -5.91
CA LYS A 21 20.47 -7.15 -6.78
C LYS A 21 20.31 -7.84 -8.14
N GLN A 22 19.36 -8.77 -8.26
CA GLN A 22 19.01 -9.48 -9.49
C GLN A 22 18.10 -8.67 -10.43
N PHE A 23 17.34 -7.70 -9.92
CA PHE A 23 16.53 -6.79 -10.73
C PHE A 23 17.33 -5.50 -10.99
N LYS A 24 18.42 -5.64 -11.73
CA LYS A 24 19.21 -4.51 -12.23
C LYS A 24 18.92 -4.30 -13.71
N THR A 25 18.59 -3.08 -14.09
CA THR A 25 18.48 -2.69 -15.49
C THR A 25 19.81 -2.11 -15.97
N VAL A 26 20.25 -2.55 -17.14
CA VAL A 26 21.45 -2.05 -17.83
C VAL A 26 20.99 -1.16 -19.00
N VAL A 27 21.83 -0.19 -19.40
CA VAL A 27 21.57 0.72 -20.52
C VAL A 27 21.21 -0.08 -21.78
N GLY A 28 20.02 0.17 -22.35
CA GLY A 28 19.50 -0.50 -23.56
C GLY A 28 18.29 -1.43 -23.33
N ASP A 29 17.96 -1.76 -22.07
CA ASP A 29 16.86 -2.65 -21.70
C ASP A 29 15.58 -1.89 -21.26
N TYR A 30 15.09 -0.99 -22.13
CA TYR A 30 13.92 -0.13 -21.86
C TYR A 30 12.68 -0.93 -21.42
N GLY A 31 12.50 -2.13 -21.98
CA GLY A 31 11.35 -2.99 -21.66
C GLY A 31 11.33 -3.45 -20.20
N TYR A 32 12.47 -3.88 -19.66
CA TYR A 32 12.58 -4.34 -18.27
C TYR A 32 12.43 -3.18 -17.28
N PHE A 33 12.91 -1.99 -17.65
CA PHE A 33 12.74 -0.79 -16.85
C PHE A 33 11.27 -0.37 -16.73
N VAL A 34 10.55 -0.30 -17.85
CA VAL A 34 9.11 0.03 -17.86
C VAL A 34 8.30 -1.03 -17.13
N LEU A 35 8.63 -2.31 -17.30
CA LEU A 35 7.98 -3.40 -16.57
C LEU A 35 8.20 -3.27 -15.05
N GLY A 36 9.41 -2.90 -14.61
CA GLY A 36 9.70 -2.61 -13.21
C GLY A 36 8.87 -1.45 -12.65
N CYS A 37 8.74 -0.36 -13.40
CA CYS A 37 7.88 0.78 -13.03
C CYS A 37 6.40 0.37 -12.94
N PHE A 38 5.91 -0.42 -13.91
CA PHE A 38 4.55 -0.93 -13.89
C PHE A 38 4.28 -1.84 -12.68
N CYS A 39 5.22 -2.73 -12.35
CA CYS A 39 5.15 -3.55 -11.14
C CYS A 39 5.14 -2.70 -9.86
N CYS A 40 5.93 -1.62 -9.80
CA CYS A 40 5.92 -0.70 -8.65
C CYS A 40 4.59 0.03 -8.50
N LEU A 41 3.97 0.44 -9.61
CA LEU A 41 2.65 1.05 -9.63
C LEU A 41 1.60 0.05 -9.12
N LEU A 42 1.58 -1.16 -9.68
CA LEU A 42 0.68 -2.24 -9.30
C LEU A 42 0.84 -2.58 -7.82
N TYR A 43 2.09 -2.65 -7.34
CA TYR A 43 2.41 -2.87 -5.93
C TYR A 43 1.85 -1.76 -5.03
N GLY A 44 1.93 -0.49 -5.44
CA GLY A 44 1.31 0.63 -4.72
C GLY A 44 -0.21 0.51 -4.58
N ILE A 45 -0.89 0.06 -5.64
CA ILE A 45 -2.33 -0.22 -5.60
C ILE A 45 -2.62 -1.38 -4.61
N PHE A 46 -1.87 -2.47 -4.70
CA PHE A 46 -2.02 -3.61 -3.80
C PHE A 46 -1.72 -3.26 -2.34
N HIS A 47 -0.77 -2.37 -2.08
CA HIS A 47 -0.46 -1.91 -0.73
C HIS A 47 -1.69 -1.25 -0.07
N MET A 48 -2.44 -0.43 -0.81
CA MET A 48 -3.66 0.21 -0.33
C MET A 48 -4.86 -0.76 -0.19
N LEU A 49 -4.83 -1.91 -0.88
CA LEU A 49 -5.86 -2.96 -0.75
C LEU A 49 -5.82 -3.64 0.63
N ILE A 50 -4.62 -3.84 1.21
CA ILE A 50 -4.43 -4.51 2.50
C ILE A 50 -5.19 -3.82 3.65
N PRO A 51 -5.02 -2.51 3.92
CA PRO A 51 -5.76 -1.83 4.99
C PRO A 51 -7.26 -1.78 4.73
N PHE A 52 -7.68 -1.68 3.47
CA PHE A 52 -9.10 -1.72 3.09
C PHE A 52 -9.74 -3.08 3.43
N LEU A 53 -9.09 -4.20 3.09
CA LEU A 53 -9.57 -5.55 3.44
C LEU A 53 -9.67 -5.75 4.95
N LYS A 54 -8.72 -5.22 5.72
CA LYS A 54 -8.74 -5.25 7.19
C LYS A 54 -9.97 -4.53 7.74
N ASP A 55 -10.27 -3.32 7.23
CA ASP A 55 -11.43 -2.54 7.65
C ASP A 55 -12.75 -3.25 7.30
N LEU A 56 -12.85 -3.85 6.12
CA LEU A 56 -14.01 -4.66 5.73
C LEU A 56 -14.19 -5.90 6.62
N TYR A 57 -13.09 -6.60 6.92
CA TYR A 57 -13.12 -7.78 7.80
C TYR A 57 -13.59 -7.42 9.21
N LEU A 58 -13.08 -6.33 9.78
CA LEU A 58 -13.49 -5.82 11.09
C LEU A 58 -14.97 -5.40 11.09
N LYS A 59 -15.41 -4.62 10.09
CA LYS A 59 -16.81 -4.19 9.97
C LYS A 59 -17.77 -5.37 9.83
N LYS A 60 -17.42 -6.38 9.02
CA LYS A 60 -18.24 -7.59 8.84
C LYS A 60 -18.36 -8.39 10.13
N LYS A 61 -17.26 -8.53 10.88
CA LYS A 61 -17.26 -9.26 12.15
C LYS A 61 -18.01 -8.51 13.26
N LEU A 62 -17.92 -7.18 13.28
CA LEU A 62 -18.71 -6.32 14.16
C LEU A 62 -20.21 -6.38 13.83
N LYS A 63 -20.60 -6.28 12.54
CA LYS A 63 -22.02 -6.37 12.11
C LYS A 63 -22.63 -7.74 12.43
N ASN A 64 -21.87 -8.82 12.26
CA ASN A 64 -22.35 -10.16 12.60
C ASN A 64 -22.46 -10.39 14.12
N SER A 65 -21.73 -9.60 14.92
CA SER A 65 -21.79 -9.64 16.37
C SER A 65 -22.70 -8.53 16.88
N ASN A 66 -24.02 -8.71 16.72
CA ASN A 66 -25.09 -7.81 17.17
C ASN A 66 -25.19 -7.65 18.71
N GLN A 67 -24.11 -7.89 19.46
CA GLN A 67 -24.20 -8.06 20.90
C GLN A 67 -23.01 -7.40 21.62
N LYS A 68 -23.31 -6.22 22.16
CA LYS A 68 -22.89 -5.67 23.46
C LYS A 68 -21.55 -6.21 23.99
N TYR A 69 -20.49 -5.40 23.81
CA TYR A 69 -19.26 -5.37 24.61
C TYR A 69 -19.03 -6.59 25.52
N SER A 70 -18.50 -7.67 24.97
CA SER A 70 -17.92 -8.72 25.80
C SER A 70 -16.80 -9.41 25.05
N ARG A 71 -15.56 -9.05 25.41
CA ARG A 71 -14.27 -9.60 24.96
C ARG A 71 -14.13 -9.82 23.45
N CYS A 72 -13.30 -8.99 22.80
CA CYS A 72 -12.76 -9.33 21.48
C CYS A 72 -12.16 -10.75 21.53
N PRO A 73 -12.71 -11.73 20.79
CA PRO A 73 -12.19 -13.10 20.83
C PRO A 73 -10.73 -13.11 20.40
N ILE A 74 -9.94 -13.98 21.03
CA ILE A 74 -8.50 -14.08 20.81
C ILE A 74 -8.20 -14.31 19.32
N ASP A 75 -9.07 -15.03 18.63
CA ASP A 75 -8.98 -15.29 17.18
C ASP A 75 -8.96 -14.02 16.33
N VAL A 76 -9.73 -12.99 16.71
CA VAL A 76 -9.71 -11.68 16.02
C VAL A 76 -8.34 -11.05 16.18
N LYS A 77 -7.80 -11.10 17.40
CA LYS A 77 -6.51 -10.48 17.72
C LYS A 77 -5.39 -11.15 16.96
N ILE A 78 -5.37 -12.48 16.89
CA ILE A 78 -4.37 -13.23 16.13
C ILE A 78 -4.40 -12.85 14.65
N ILE A 79 -5.59 -12.86 14.04
CA ILE A 79 -5.75 -12.48 12.62
C ILE A 79 -5.28 -11.04 12.41
N LEU A 80 -5.68 -10.12 13.30
CA LEU A 80 -5.30 -8.72 13.19
C LEU A 80 -3.78 -8.51 13.31
N THR A 81 -3.11 -9.24 14.21
CA THR A 81 -1.65 -9.21 14.35
C THR A 81 -0.96 -9.69 13.06
N ILE A 82 -1.45 -10.75 12.44
CA ILE A 82 -0.92 -11.25 11.15
C ILE A 82 -1.09 -10.19 10.06
N TYR A 83 -2.26 -9.54 9.98
CA TYR A 83 -2.49 -8.43 9.05
C TYR A 83 -1.53 -7.26 9.30
N TYR A 84 -1.30 -6.86 10.55
CA TYR A 84 -0.37 -5.78 10.88
C TYR A 84 1.08 -6.16 10.54
N PHE A 85 1.47 -7.41 10.75
CA PHE A 85 2.79 -7.90 10.37
C PHE A 85 2.99 -7.81 8.84
N ALA A 86 2.03 -8.32 8.07
CA ALA A 86 2.07 -8.27 6.59
C ALA A 86 2.06 -6.82 6.05
N TYR A 87 1.25 -5.94 6.65
CA TYR A 87 1.20 -4.53 6.29
C TYR A 87 2.53 -3.82 6.58
N THR A 88 3.13 -4.09 7.74
CA THR A 88 4.43 -3.53 8.11
C THR A 88 5.53 -3.98 7.16
N LEU A 89 5.55 -5.27 6.78
CA LEU A 89 6.48 -5.78 5.78
C LEU A 89 6.32 -5.05 4.43
N SER A 90 5.08 -4.77 4.05
CA SER A 90 4.80 -4.05 2.80
C SER A 90 5.25 -2.58 2.85
N ASN A 91 5.15 -1.93 4.02
CA ASN A 91 5.70 -0.59 4.22
C ASN A 91 7.23 -0.57 4.06
N PHE A 92 7.92 -1.59 4.58
CA PHE A 92 9.37 -1.72 4.40
C PHE A 92 9.76 -1.88 2.92
N MET A 93 9.00 -2.66 2.15
CA MET A 93 9.22 -2.80 0.72
C MET A 93 9.01 -1.49 -0.04
N LEU A 94 7.93 -0.74 0.25
CA LEU A 94 7.71 0.60 -0.32
C LEU A 94 8.87 1.54 0.01
N MET A 95 9.33 1.55 1.26
CA MET A 95 10.45 2.38 1.67
C MET A 95 11.74 2.03 0.92
N MET A 96 12.01 0.74 0.70
CA MET A 96 13.15 0.29 -0.13
C MET A 96 13.04 0.78 -1.57
N ILE A 97 11.84 0.77 -2.15
CA ILE A 97 11.59 1.30 -3.51
C ILE A 97 11.86 2.82 -3.56
N MET A 98 11.38 3.57 -2.58
CA MET A 98 11.59 5.03 -2.51
C MET A 98 13.08 5.39 -2.35
N MET A 99 13.86 4.56 -1.66
CA MET A 99 15.31 4.77 -1.46
C MET A 99 16.14 4.57 -2.73
N THR A 100 15.56 4.08 -3.83
CA THR A 100 16.28 3.95 -5.11
C THR A 100 16.64 5.31 -5.72
N MET A 101 15.97 6.40 -5.30
CA MET A 101 16.18 7.77 -5.79
C MET A 101 16.07 7.95 -7.31
N ASN A 102 15.41 7.00 -7.99
CA ASN A 102 15.02 7.17 -9.39
C ASN A 102 13.69 7.92 -9.49
N GLY A 103 13.71 9.05 -10.20
CA GLY A 103 12.52 9.89 -10.40
C GLY A 103 11.35 9.15 -11.06
N TRP A 104 11.59 8.29 -12.04
CA TRP A 104 10.54 7.54 -12.73
C TRP A 104 9.85 6.52 -11.82
N VAL A 105 10.63 5.79 -11.03
CA VAL A 105 10.11 4.81 -10.08
C VAL A 105 9.32 5.52 -8.98
N LEU A 106 9.83 6.64 -8.47
CA LEU A 106 9.14 7.48 -7.49
C LEU A 106 7.77 7.96 -8.01
N ILE A 107 7.71 8.49 -9.23
CA ILE A 107 6.46 8.93 -9.85
C ILE A 107 5.50 7.75 -10.04
N ALA A 108 5.98 6.61 -10.54
CA ALA A 108 5.16 5.42 -10.75
C ALA A 108 4.56 4.89 -9.43
N THR A 109 5.36 4.82 -8.37
CA THR A 109 4.90 4.41 -7.04
C THR A 109 3.91 5.43 -6.44
N ALA A 110 4.17 6.74 -6.56
CA ALA A 110 3.27 7.78 -6.07
C ALA A 110 1.90 7.75 -6.78
N LEU A 111 1.90 7.55 -8.11
CA LEU A 111 0.68 7.37 -8.89
C LEU A 111 -0.06 6.10 -8.47
N GLY A 112 0.63 4.97 -8.29
CA GLY A 112 0.03 3.73 -7.81
C GLY A 112 -0.67 3.88 -6.46
N LEU A 113 -0.02 4.56 -5.51
CA LEU A 113 -0.60 4.85 -4.20
C LEU A 113 -1.80 5.79 -4.29
N THR A 114 -1.76 6.79 -5.15
CA THR A 114 -2.85 7.76 -5.34
C THR A 114 -4.07 7.09 -5.98
N ILE A 115 -3.86 6.30 -7.03
CA ILE A 115 -4.92 5.53 -7.70
C ILE A 115 -5.53 4.52 -6.73
N GLY A 116 -4.69 3.78 -5.99
CA GLY A 116 -5.16 2.83 -4.99
C GLY A 116 -6.01 3.52 -3.91
N TYR A 117 -5.51 4.62 -3.34
CA TYR A 117 -6.25 5.38 -2.34
C TYR A 117 -7.60 5.89 -2.86
N PHE A 118 -7.63 6.40 -4.10
CA PHE A 118 -8.85 6.86 -4.74
C PHE A 118 -9.88 5.70 -4.80
N ILE A 119 -9.55 4.61 -5.48
CA ILE A 119 -10.46 3.46 -5.68
C ILE A 119 -11.06 2.99 -4.34
N PHE A 120 -10.22 2.70 -3.34
CA PHE A 120 -10.69 2.16 -2.06
C PHE A 120 -11.43 3.17 -1.19
N THR A 121 -11.16 4.47 -1.34
CA THR A 121 -11.89 5.53 -0.63
C THR A 121 -13.29 5.73 -1.23
N PHE A 122 -13.41 5.66 -2.55
CA PHE A 122 -14.72 5.69 -3.22
C PHE A 122 -15.58 4.50 -2.78
N ASP A 123 -15.03 3.29 -2.79
CA ASP A 123 -15.74 2.10 -2.32
C ASP A 123 -16.18 2.24 -0.86
N LYS A 124 -15.27 2.67 0.03
CA LYS A 124 -15.59 2.87 1.45
C LYS A 124 -16.76 3.83 1.65
N THR A 125 -16.75 4.95 0.92
CA THR A 125 -17.80 5.97 1.00
C THR A 125 -19.15 5.43 0.52
N LEU A 126 -19.14 4.66 -0.58
CA LEU A 126 -20.35 4.04 -1.13
C LEU A 126 -20.96 3.00 -0.17
N TYR A 127 -20.13 2.19 0.47
CA TYR A 127 -20.58 1.22 1.48
C TYR A 127 -21.21 1.89 2.71
N GLU A 128 -20.66 3.02 3.17
CA GLU A 128 -21.21 3.76 4.31
C GLU A 128 -22.55 4.41 3.98
N LEU A 129 -22.71 4.97 2.78
CA LEU A 129 -23.99 5.51 2.31
C LEU A 129 -25.08 4.42 2.23
N LYS A 130 -24.74 3.25 1.70
CA LYS A 130 -25.70 2.13 1.61
C LYS A 130 -26.11 1.60 3.00
N GLY A 131 -25.17 1.52 3.93
CA GLY A 131 -25.44 1.08 5.30
C GLY A 131 -26.34 2.03 6.10
N ASN A 132 -26.20 3.34 5.92
CA ASN A 132 -27.07 4.33 6.58
C ASN A 132 -28.51 4.33 6.03
N HIS A 133 -28.70 4.02 4.76
CA HIS A 133 -30.03 3.99 4.14
C HIS A 133 -30.89 2.81 4.65
N GLU A 134 -30.27 1.67 4.98
CA GLU A 134 -30.97 0.52 5.61
C GLU A 134 -31.42 0.82 7.06
N LEU A 135 -30.77 1.75 7.76
CA LEU A 135 -31.11 2.13 9.14
C LEU A 135 -32.25 3.16 9.24
N CYS A 136 -32.53 3.94 8.20
CA CYS A 136 -33.65 4.90 8.20
C CYS A 136 -35.02 4.28 7.89
N HIS A 137 -35.05 3.00 7.48
CA HIS A 137 -36.25 2.29 7.07
C HIS A 137 -36.65 1.13 8.02
N SER A 138 -35.94 0.96 9.13
CA SER A 138 -36.25 -0.01 10.19
C SER A 138 -36.66 0.68 11.49
#